data_AF-A0A398D047-F1
#
_entry.id   AF-A0A398D047-F1
#
_cell.length_a   1.000
_cell.length_b   1.000
_cell.length_c   1.000
_cell.angle_alpha   90.00
_cell.angle_beta   90.00
_cell.angle_gamma   90.00
#
_symmetry.space_group_name_H-M   'P 1'
#
loop_
_entity.id
_entity.type
_entity.pdbx_description
1 polymer ?
#
loop_
_entity_poly.entity_id
_entity_poly.type
_entity_poly.pdbx_seq_one_letter_code
_entity_poly.pdbx_strand_id
1 'polypeptide(L)'
;MKKGMHQRASVSAMLLLIAALLVGCSSEDGNKAETASKAGESAAKADPFADAPSVEVADLQSGLALLNDMVKSFKQSVESDDAGSLTELTGQMSGVWVKIGTEVKSGNPQLFESVNDLLAKLAEQARSDKPDRDALIEQSYSLYQQIRDARKQLQVQ
;
A
#
# COMPACT_ATOMS: atom_id res chain seq x y z
N MET A 1 -14.35 55.30 -14.45
CA MET A 1 -13.03 55.93 -14.63
C MET A 1 -11.96 55.05 -13.99
N LYS A 2 -10.87 54.79 -14.74
CA LYS A 2 -9.52 54.25 -14.38
C LYS A 2 -9.45 52.88 -13.64
N LYS A 3 -8.96 51.76 -14.19
CA LYS A 3 -7.80 51.40 -15.07
C LYS A 3 -6.58 50.92 -14.27
N GLY A 4 -6.08 49.74 -14.68
CA GLY A 4 -4.76 49.14 -14.40
C GLY A 4 -4.93 47.66 -14.00
N MET A 5 -4.72 46.62 -14.81
CA MET A 5 -3.79 46.34 -15.92
C MET A 5 -2.31 46.50 -15.53
N HIS A 6 -1.62 45.37 -15.34
CA HIS A 6 -0.34 44.93 -15.94
C HIS A 6 0.07 43.60 -15.25
N GLN A 7 0.08 42.41 -15.89
CA GLN A 7 1.10 41.87 -16.83
C GLN A 7 2.48 41.83 -16.14
N ARG A 8 3.28 40.75 -16.05
CA ARG A 8 3.78 39.79 -17.06
C ARG A 8 4.44 38.60 -16.33
N ALA A 9 4.22 37.37 -16.81
CA ALA A 9 5.21 36.48 -17.44
C ALA A 9 6.34 35.92 -16.55
N SER A 10 6.39 34.59 -16.42
CA SER A 10 7.64 33.87 -16.68
C SER A 10 7.32 32.53 -17.33
N VAL A 11 7.66 32.45 -18.62
CA VAL A 11 7.73 31.24 -19.43
C VAL A 11 9.14 30.70 -19.20
N SER A 12 9.27 29.51 -18.60
CA SER A 12 10.49 28.71 -18.73
C SER A 12 10.13 27.40 -19.40
N ALA A 13 10.17 27.45 -20.73
CA ALA A 13 10.45 26.28 -21.55
C ALA A 13 11.91 25.87 -21.29
N MET A 14 12.14 24.64 -20.87
CA MET A 14 13.41 23.98 -21.15
C MET A 14 13.11 22.60 -21.75
N LEU A 15 13.27 22.61 -23.06
CA LEU A 15 13.30 21.50 -23.99
C LEU A 15 14.51 20.58 -23.72
N LEU A 16 14.33 19.33 -24.15
CA LEU A 16 15.32 18.38 -24.69
C LEU A 16 16.23 17.64 -23.72
N LEU A 17 16.01 16.31 -23.64
CA LEU A 17 16.89 15.35 -24.31
C LEU A 17 16.27 13.95 -24.33
N ILE A 18 15.67 13.60 -25.47
CA ILE A 18 15.45 12.21 -25.90
C ILE A 18 16.54 11.93 -26.93
N ALA A 19 17.42 10.95 -26.67
CA ALA A 19 18.02 10.09 -27.70
C ALA A 19 18.88 8.98 -27.06
N ALA A 20 18.32 7.77 -27.12
CA ALA A 20 18.96 6.48 -27.41
C ALA A 20 20.48 6.32 -27.20
N LEU A 21 20.83 5.35 -26.34
CA LEU A 21 21.94 4.42 -26.62
C LEU A 21 21.54 2.99 -26.24
N LEU A 22 20.86 2.35 -27.20
CA LEU A 22 20.92 0.90 -27.42
C LEU A 22 22.19 0.63 -28.24
N VAL A 23 23.30 0.27 -27.58
CA VAL A 23 24.44 -0.51 -28.10
C VAL A 23 25.07 -1.13 -26.83
N GLY A 24 25.10 -2.44 -26.62
CA GLY A 24 25.42 -3.47 -27.60
C GLY A 24 26.93 -3.65 -27.70
N CYS A 25 27.60 -3.92 -26.58
CA CYS A 25 28.95 -4.50 -26.57
C CYS A 25 28.81 -5.92 -26.03
N SER A 26 28.41 -6.84 -26.90
CA SER A 26 28.58 -8.28 -26.67
C SER A 26 29.33 -8.80 -27.88
N SER A 27 30.54 -9.26 -27.62
CA SER A 27 31.41 -9.93 -28.55
C SER A 27 30.70 -11.12 -29.19
N GLU A 28 30.92 -11.27 -30.49
CA GLU A 28 30.79 -12.53 -31.19
C GLU A 28 31.66 -13.59 -30.50
N ASP A 29 31.02 -14.57 -29.88
CA ASP A 29 31.53 -15.94 -29.78
C ASP A 29 30.37 -16.88 -29.38
N GLY A 30 30.00 -17.75 -30.32
CA GLY A 30 29.42 -19.08 -30.09
C GLY A 30 28.32 -19.28 -29.04
N ASN A 31 27.13 -19.57 -29.57
CA ASN A 31 26.29 -20.70 -29.17
C ASN A 31 25.45 -20.60 -27.87
N LYS A 32 24.26 -21.19 -28.00
CA LYS A 32 23.31 -21.61 -26.96
C LYS A 32 22.28 -20.58 -26.51
N ALA A 33 21.06 -20.81 -27.01
CA ALA A 33 19.81 -20.35 -26.43
C ALA A 33 19.78 -20.65 -24.92
N GLU A 34 19.49 -19.63 -24.11
CA GLU A 34 18.92 -19.83 -22.78
C GLU A 34 18.00 -18.66 -22.45
N THR A 35 16.71 -18.96 -22.51
CA THR A 35 15.65 -18.26 -21.81
C THR A 35 15.95 -18.31 -20.31
N ALA A 36 16.60 -17.28 -19.77
CA ALA A 36 16.60 -16.98 -18.35
C ALA A 36 15.52 -15.89 -18.14
N SER A 37 14.23 -16.24 -18.03
CA SER A 37 13.68 -16.77 -16.78
C SER A 37 14.45 -16.23 -15.58
N LYS A 38 14.21 -14.95 -15.28
CA LYS A 38 14.41 -14.40 -13.95
C LYS A 38 13.36 -15.08 -13.06
N ALA A 39 13.60 -16.35 -12.77
CA ALA A 39 12.88 -17.11 -11.78
C ALA A 39 13.07 -16.35 -10.48
N GLY A 40 11.94 -15.86 -9.98
CA GLY A 40 11.87 -15.14 -8.73
C GLY A 40 12.55 -15.97 -7.65
N GLU A 41 13.48 -15.33 -6.97
CA GLU A 41 13.87 -15.71 -5.64
C GLU A 41 12.66 -15.46 -4.75
N SER A 42 11.71 -16.39 -4.79
CA SER A 42 10.68 -16.54 -3.77
C SER A 42 11.39 -17.18 -2.58
N ALA A 43 12.24 -16.39 -1.92
CA ALA A 43 12.39 -16.55 -0.49
C ALA A 43 10.96 -16.47 0.03
N ALA A 44 10.47 -17.57 0.59
CA ALA A 44 9.16 -17.59 1.25
C ALA A 44 9.23 -16.49 2.31
N LYS A 45 8.73 -15.29 1.98
CA LYS A 45 8.54 -14.21 2.94
C LYS A 45 7.69 -14.84 4.02
N ALA A 46 8.20 -14.87 5.24
CA ALA A 46 7.41 -15.23 6.40
C ALA A 46 6.10 -14.42 6.32
N ASP A 47 4.98 -15.10 6.53
CA ASP A 47 3.67 -14.43 6.51
C ASP A 47 3.71 -13.30 7.55
N PRO A 48 3.52 -12.03 7.15
CA PRO A 48 3.70 -10.89 8.04
C PRO A 48 2.64 -10.84 9.16
N PHE A 49 1.65 -11.72 9.09
CA PHE A 49 0.50 -11.79 9.99
C PHE A 49 0.40 -13.12 10.73
N ALA A 50 1.47 -13.92 10.76
CA ALA A 50 1.50 -15.22 11.43
C ALA A 50 1.09 -15.15 12.92
N ASP A 51 1.43 -14.05 13.60
CA ASP A 51 1.10 -13.78 15.00
C ASP A 51 -0.16 -12.93 15.18
N ALA A 52 -0.99 -12.77 14.13
CA ALA A 52 -2.19 -11.96 14.23
C ALA A 52 -3.21 -12.58 15.21
N PRO A 53 -3.86 -11.75 16.05
CA PRO A 53 -4.91 -12.23 16.94
C PRO A 53 -6.07 -12.83 16.14
N SER A 54 -6.72 -13.84 16.70
CA SER A 54 -7.96 -14.36 16.13
C SER A 54 -9.07 -13.32 16.31
N VAL A 55 -9.64 -12.86 15.19
CA VAL A 55 -10.77 -11.94 15.16
C VAL A 55 -11.95 -12.64 14.48
N GLU A 56 -13.14 -12.52 15.07
CA GLU A 56 -14.37 -13.03 14.47
C GLU A 56 -14.88 -12.06 13.40
N VAL A 57 -15.13 -12.59 12.21
CA VAL A 57 -15.63 -11.85 11.06
C VAL A 57 -16.68 -12.71 10.38
N ALA A 58 -17.90 -12.20 10.22
CA ALA A 58 -19.01 -12.98 9.70
C ALA A 58 -18.87 -13.27 8.19
N ASP A 59 -18.40 -12.28 7.43
CA ASP A 59 -18.32 -12.32 5.98
C ASP A 59 -17.35 -11.22 5.46
N LEU A 60 -17.07 -11.23 4.16
CA LEU A 60 -16.20 -10.25 3.51
C LEU A 60 -16.68 -8.80 3.72
N GLN A 61 -17.98 -8.54 3.65
CA GLN A 61 -18.53 -7.19 3.76
C GLN A 61 -18.31 -6.63 5.18
N SER A 62 -18.66 -7.42 6.19
CA SER A 62 -18.45 -7.07 7.60
C SER A 62 -16.97 -6.93 7.94
N GLY A 63 -16.10 -7.77 7.37
CA GLY A 63 -14.65 -7.65 7.53
C GLY A 63 -14.07 -6.38 6.93
N LEU A 64 -14.46 -6.03 5.70
CA LEU A 64 -14.02 -4.78 5.06
C LEU A 64 -14.56 -3.54 5.79
N ALA A 65 -15.79 -3.59 6.30
CA ALA A 65 -16.35 -2.52 7.11
C ALA A 65 -15.58 -2.35 8.43
N LEU A 66 -15.32 -3.45 9.14
CA LEU A 66 -14.57 -3.46 10.38
C LEU A 66 -13.14 -2.93 10.19
N LEU A 67 -12.44 -3.38 9.13
CA LEU A 67 -11.11 -2.83 8.77
C LEU A 67 -11.17 -1.34 8.51
N ASN A 68 -12.18 -0.86 7.78
CA ASN A 68 -12.31 0.56 7.48
C ASN A 68 -12.48 1.41 8.75
N ASP A 69 -13.23 0.92 9.74
CA ASP A 69 -13.41 1.58 11.03
C ASP A 69 -12.14 1.51 11.90
N MET A 70 -11.47 0.36 11.95
CA MET A 70 -10.18 0.21 12.64
C MET A 70 -9.12 1.16 12.08
N VAL A 71 -9.08 1.38 10.76
CA VAL A 71 -8.14 2.34 10.14
C VAL A 71 -8.42 3.78 10.58
N LYS A 72 -9.69 4.15 10.78
CA LYS A 72 -10.06 5.48 11.32
C LYS A 72 -9.58 5.61 12.77
N SER A 73 -9.84 4.60 13.60
CA SER A 73 -9.37 4.56 15.00
C SER A 73 -7.85 4.57 15.08
N PHE A 74 -7.16 3.90 14.16
CA PHE A 74 -5.71 3.91 14.06
C PHE A 74 -5.20 5.32 13.79
N LYS A 75 -5.74 6.00 12.77
CA LYS A 75 -5.39 7.40 12.49
C LYS A 75 -5.61 8.31 13.70
N GLN A 76 -6.74 8.17 14.38
CA GLN A 76 -7.03 8.94 15.60
C GLN A 76 -6.00 8.68 16.70
N SER A 77 -5.59 7.43 16.90
CA SER A 77 -4.56 7.05 17.86
C SER A 77 -3.18 7.64 17.49
N VAL A 78 -2.86 7.69 16.19
CA VAL A 78 -1.65 8.36 15.71
C VAL A 78 -1.72 9.84 16.01
N GLU A 79 -2.86 10.50 15.77
CA GLU A 79 -3.07 11.92 16.02
C GLU A 79 -3.04 12.28 17.51
N SER A 80 -3.47 11.37 18.40
CA SER A 80 -3.49 11.56 19.86
C SER A 80 -2.23 11.08 20.59
N ASP A 81 -1.22 10.58 19.87
CA ASP A 81 0.02 10.03 20.44
C ASP A 81 -0.20 8.83 21.38
N ASP A 82 -1.22 8.02 21.09
CA ASP A 82 -1.53 6.80 21.86
C ASP A 82 -0.83 5.57 21.25
N ALA A 83 0.46 5.44 21.56
CA ALA A 83 1.29 4.35 21.06
C ALA A 83 0.80 2.94 21.45
N GLY A 84 0.15 2.81 22.61
CA GLY A 84 -0.41 1.52 23.06
C GLY A 84 -1.50 1.04 22.12
N SER A 85 -2.39 1.95 21.73
CA SER A 85 -3.48 1.67 20.79
C SER A 85 -2.97 1.38 19.37
N LEU A 86 -1.82 1.90 18.93
CA LEU A 86 -1.29 1.65 17.57
C LEU A 86 -0.95 0.19 17.32
N THR A 87 -0.22 -0.43 18.26
CA THR A 87 0.20 -1.84 18.12
C THR A 87 -1.01 -2.77 18.24
N GLU A 88 -1.94 -2.47 19.16
CA GLU A 88 -3.17 -3.26 19.31
C GLU A 88 -4.03 -3.19 18.05
N LEU A 89 -4.30 -1.99 17.53
CA LEU A 89 -5.14 -1.79 16.35
C LEU A 89 -4.53 -2.43 15.11
N THR A 90 -3.21 -2.32 14.90
CA THR A 90 -2.56 -3.00 13.77
C THR A 90 -2.61 -4.52 13.88
N GLY A 91 -2.45 -5.07 15.08
CA GLY A 91 -2.70 -6.49 15.33
C GLY A 91 -4.12 -6.91 14.97
N GLN A 92 -5.14 -6.19 15.46
CA GLN A 92 -6.54 -6.48 15.16
C GLN A 92 -6.84 -6.36 13.65
N MET A 93 -6.32 -5.34 12.98
CA MET A 93 -6.45 -5.18 11.52
C MET A 93 -5.82 -6.37 10.78
N SER A 94 -4.63 -6.83 11.17
CA SER A 94 -4.01 -8.04 10.62
C SER A 94 -4.89 -9.27 10.83
N GLY A 95 -5.50 -9.42 12.01
CA GLY A 95 -6.41 -10.53 12.31
C GLY A 95 -7.64 -10.55 11.40
N VAL A 96 -8.27 -9.39 11.18
CA VAL A 96 -9.39 -9.27 10.22
C VAL A 96 -8.93 -9.57 8.79
N TRP A 97 -7.77 -9.05 8.40
CA TRP A 97 -7.22 -9.26 7.06
C TRP A 97 -6.92 -10.73 6.76
N VAL A 98 -6.38 -11.49 7.71
CA VAL A 98 -6.16 -12.94 7.57
C VAL A 98 -7.48 -13.68 7.29
N LYS A 99 -8.59 -13.25 7.92
CA LYS A 99 -9.90 -13.90 7.73
C LYS A 99 -10.49 -13.67 6.34
N ILE A 100 -10.40 -12.45 5.83
CA ILE A 100 -11.05 -12.08 4.56
C ILE A 100 -10.10 -12.05 3.36
N GLY A 101 -8.79 -12.04 3.59
CA GLY A 101 -7.76 -11.78 2.57
C GLY A 101 -7.77 -12.81 1.45
N THR A 102 -8.09 -14.06 1.73
CA THR A 102 -8.21 -15.10 0.68
C THR A 102 -9.35 -14.79 -0.28
N GLU A 103 -10.50 -14.34 0.22
CA GLU A 103 -11.64 -13.96 -0.61
C GLU A 103 -11.34 -12.70 -1.41
N VAL A 104 -10.72 -11.69 -0.77
CA VAL A 104 -10.23 -10.49 -1.46
C VAL A 104 -9.24 -10.86 -2.57
N LYS A 105 -8.30 -11.76 -2.31
CA LYS A 105 -7.32 -12.24 -3.30
C LYS A 105 -7.99 -12.92 -4.49
N SER A 106 -9.03 -13.71 -4.24
CA SER A 106 -9.79 -14.37 -5.31
C SER A 106 -10.56 -13.37 -6.18
N GLY A 107 -11.13 -12.32 -5.59
CA GLY A 107 -11.90 -11.31 -6.32
C GLY A 107 -11.04 -10.22 -6.98
N ASN A 108 -9.94 -9.83 -6.32
CA ASN A 108 -9.01 -8.80 -6.78
C ASN A 108 -7.59 -9.02 -6.19
N PRO A 109 -6.73 -9.80 -6.87
CA PRO A 109 -5.37 -10.08 -6.39
C PRO A 109 -4.51 -8.83 -6.21
N GLN A 110 -4.68 -7.81 -7.06
CA GLN A 110 -3.87 -6.59 -6.99
C GLN A 110 -4.21 -5.76 -5.75
N LEU A 111 -5.50 -5.66 -5.42
CA LEU A 111 -5.95 -5.05 -4.18
C LEU A 111 -5.43 -5.82 -2.98
N PHE A 112 -5.48 -7.17 -3.01
CA PHE A 112 -4.93 -7.99 -1.94
C PHE A 112 -3.47 -7.65 -1.67
N GLU A 113 -2.61 -7.68 -2.69
CA GLU A 113 -1.17 -7.40 -2.50
C GLU A 113 -0.94 -5.97 -1.96
N SER A 114 -1.66 -4.98 -2.48
CA SER A 114 -1.52 -3.59 -2.04
C SER A 114 -1.96 -3.36 -0.59
N VAL A 115 -3.09 -3.94 -0.18
CA VAL A 115 -3.58 -3.85 1.21
C VAL A 115 -2.68 -4.64 2.14
N ASN A 116 -2.24 -5.83 1.73
CA ASN A 116 -1.30 -6.67 2.47
C ASN A 116 0.00 -5.91 2.78
N ASP A 117 0.60 -5.30 1.76
CA ASP A 117 1.84 -4.53 1.89
C ASP A 117 1.67 -3.30 2.78
N LEU A 118 0.57 -2.55 2.64
CA LEU A 118 0.29 -1.38 3.49
C LEU A 118 0.09 -1.79 4.95
N LEU A 119 -0.66 -2.86 5.19
CA LEU A 119 -0.95 -3.31 6.53
C LEU A 119 0.30 -3.87 7.22
N ALA A 120 1.16 -4.57 6.49
CA ALA A 120 2.46 -5.01 7.01
C ALA A 120 3.35 -3.82 7.40
N LYS A 121 3.43 -2.78 6.56
CA LYS A 121 4.19 -1.56 6.87
C LYS A 121 3.63 -0.82 8.09
N LEU A 122 2.31 -0.69 8.20
CA LEU A 122 1.67 -0.07 9.35
C LEU A 122 1.98 -0.84 10.64
N ALA A 123 1.89 -2.18 10.62
CA ALA A 123 2.19 -3.03 11.77
C ALA A 123 3.68 -2.95 12.17
N GLU A 124 4.60 -2.90 11.21
CA GLU A 124 6.02 -2.69 11.46
C GLU A 124 6.28 -1.32 12.10
N GLN A 125 5.74 -0.24 11.52
CA GLN A 125 5.93 1.12 12.02
C GLN A 125 5.29 1.34 13.38
N ALA A 126 4.13 0.73 13.66
CA ALA A 126 3.44 0.84 14.95
C ALA A 126 4.23 0.22 16.12
N ARG A 127 5.13 -0.73 15.84
CA ARG A 127 6.00 -1.37 16.83
C ARG A 127 7.36 -0.68 16.99
N SER A 128 7.64 0.34 16.19
CA SER A 128 8.87 1.13 16.29
C SER A 128 8.90 1.94 17.58
N ASP A 129 10.08 2.08 18.19
CA ASP A 129 10.30 2.98 19.34
C ASP A 129 10.02 4.45 18.98
N LYS A 130 10.12 4.80 17.70
CA LYS A 130 9.86 6.14 17.15
C LYS A 130 9.08 5.99 15.83
N PRO A 131 7.75 5.83 15.89
CA PRO A 131 6.95 5.76 14.68
C PRO A 131 6.99 7.09 13.93
N ASP A 132 7.14 7.03 12.60
CA ASP A 132 6.98 8.18 11.73
C ASP A 132 5.47 8.49 11.60
N ARG A 133 5.00 9.45 12.39
CA ARG A 133 3.57 9.77 12.50
C ARG A 133 2.99 10.30 11.19
N ASP A 134 3.74 11.09 10.44
CA ASP A 134 3.28 11.62 9.16
C ASP A 134 3.12 10.48 8.15
N ALA A 135 4.10 9.56 8.09
CA ALA A 135 4.01 8.37 7.26
C ALA A 135 2.83 7.47 7.68
N LEU A 136 2.59 7.28 8.99
CA LEU A 136 1.47 6.49 9.48
C LEU A 136 0.12 7.11 9.10
N ILE A 137 -0.02 8.43 9.16
CA ILE A 137 -1.23 9.15 8.73
C ILE A 137 -1.45 8.95 7.23
N GLU A 138 -0.43 9.16 6.39
CA GLU A 138 -0.55 8.99 4.94
C GLU A 138 -0.89 7.54 4.55
N GLN A 139 -0.24 6.57 5.16
CA GLN A 139 -0.49 5.14 4.93
C GLN A 139 -1.90 4.74 5.39
N SER A 140 -2.36 5.23 6.55
CA SER A 140 -3.73 4.97 7.04
C SER A 140 -4.77 5.55 6.09
N TYR A 141 -4.52 6.74 5.51
CA TYR A 141 -5.41 7.33 4.52
C TYR A 141 -5.44 6.49 3.23
N SER A 142 -4.28 6.07 2.72
CA SER A 142 -4.18 5.20 1.54
C SER A 142 -4.94 3.88 1.75
N LEU A 143 -4.72 3.24 2.90
CA LEU A 143 -5.40 2.00 3.26
C LEU A 143 -6.92 2.18 3.35
N TYR A 144 -7.38 3.27 3.98
CA TYR A 144 -8.80 3.62 4.05
C TYR A 144 -9.43 3.75 2.66
N GLN A 145 -8.78 4.46 1.74
CA GLN A 145 -9.29 4.64 0.37
C GLN A 145 -9.38 3.31 -0.38
N GLN A 146 -8.34 2.48 -0.27
CA GLN A 146 -8.30 1.16 -0.92
C GLN A 146 -9.41 0.24 -0.41
N ILE A 147 -9.63 0.17 0.90
CA ILE A 147 -10.72 -0.64 1.49
C ILE A 147 -12.09 -0.09 1.07
N ARG A 148 -12.27 1.23 1.07
CA ARG A 148 -13.53 1.86 0.65
C ARG A 148 -13.84 1.53 -0.81
N ASP A 149 -12.83 1.57 -1.67
CA ASP A 149 -13.01 1.30 -3.09
C ASP A 149 -13.11 -0.21 -3.39
N ALA A 150 -12.46 -1.05 -2.58
CA ALA A 150 -12.64 -2.51 -2.58
C ALA A 150 -14.09 -2.91 -2.39
N ARG A 151 -14.78 -2.29 -1.43
CA ARG A 151 -16.21 -2.58 -1.17
C ARG A 151 -17.08 -2.35 -2.41
N LYS A 152 -16.78 -1.31 -3.19
CA LYS A 152 -17.48 -1.02 -4.45
C LYS A 152 -17.13 -2.04 -5.54
N GLN A 153 -15.86 -2.39 -5.68
CA GLN A 153 -15.37 -3.29 -6.73
C GLN A 153 -15.80 -4.74 -6.53
N LEU A 154 -15.80 -5.21 -5.28
CA LEU A 154 -16.19 -6.57 -4.90
C LEU A 154 -17.72 -6.71 -4.73
N GLN A 155 -18.49 -5.67 -5.07
CA GLN A 155 -19.96 -5.63 -5.01
C GLN A 155 -20.55 -5.95 -3.62
N VAL A 156 -19.77 -5.74 -2.56
CA VAL A 156 -20.20 -5.88 -1.17
C VAL A 156 -20.70 -4.51 -0.68
N GLN A 157 -22.01 -4.28 -0.86
CA GLN A 157 -22.70 -3.04 -0.48
C GLN A 157 -23.30 -3.14 0.91
#